data_AF-A0A3M7I1C3-F1
#
_entry.id   AF-A0A3M7I1C3-F1
#
_cell.length_a   1.000
_cell.length_b   1.000
_cell.length_c   1.000
_cell.angle_alpha   90.00
_cell.angle_beta   90.00
_cell.angle_gamma   90.00
#
_symmetry.space_group_name_H-M   'P 1'
#
loop_
_entity.id
_entity.type
_entity.pdbx_description
1 polymer ?
#
loop_
_entity_poly.entity_id
_entity_poly.type
_entity_poly.pdbx_seq_one_letter_code
_entity_poly.pdbx_strand_id
1 'polypeptide(L)'
;MPLHLQPLEPSDIPACVEIYFRAFQNPHSLACWPRVPSVRQWWEDMFVREMASEAGSHWFKAVDLDSKGEGQMVGFVKWQEPRRDGGEVETELPEWPAEADKGVCEETFGEWGRRRRELMGGRGHWCEF
;
A
#
# COMPACT_ATOMS: atom_id res chain seq x y z
N MET A 1 21.35 15.54 4.68
CA MET A 1 20.21 16.26 5.28
C MET A 1 19.31 15.22 5.93
N PRO A 2 18.76 15.46 7.13
CA PRO A 2 17.89 14.48 7.78
C PRO A 2 16.55 14.41 7.06
N LEU A 3 16.05 13.20 6.82
CA LEU A 3 14.67 13.00 6.38
C LEU A 3 13.73 13.18 7.56
N HIS A 4 12.59 13.82 7.32
CA HIS A 4 11.57 14.08 8.31
C HIS A 4 10.37 13.17 8.08
N LEU A 5 10.00 12.40 9.11
CA LEU A 5 8.77 11.60 9.08
C LEU A 5 7.58 12.47 9.48
N GLN A 6 6.55 12.49 8.65
CA GLN A 6 5.31 13.25 8.88
C GLN A 6 4.10 12.35 8.65
N PRO A 7 2.95 12.61 9.29
CA PRO A 7 1.69 11.97 8.92
C PRO A 7 1.39 12.19 7.44
N LEU A 8 0.86 11.17 6.78
CA LEU A 8 0.42 11.24 5.39
C LEU A 8 -1.03 11.75 5.36
N GLU A 9 -1.32 12.70 4.47
CA GLU A 9 -2.64 13.28 4.29
C GLU A 9 -3.26 12.77 2.98
N PRO A 10 -4.60 12.75 2.83
CA PRO A 10 -5.25 12.31 1.58
C PRO A 10 -4.79 13.09 0.34
N SER A 11 -4.38 14.35 0.50
CA SER A 11 -3.80 15.17 -0.57
C SER A 11 -2.45 14.65 -1.10
N ASP A 12 -1.72 13.83 -0.33
CA ASP A 12 -0.44 13.23 -0.72
C ASP A 12 -0.61 11.98 -1.60
N ILE A 13 -1.81 11.39 -1.66
CA ILE A 13 -2.08 10.10 -2.32
C ILE A 13 -1.59 10.06 -3.78
N PRO A 14 -1.86 11.07 -4.64
CA PRO A 14 -1.38 11.03 -6.03
C PRO A 14 0.15 10.95 -6.13
N ALA A 15 0.86 11.60 -5.21
CA ALA A 15 2.32 11.55 -5.17
C ALA A 15 2.82 10.21 -4.59
N CYS A 16 2.10 9.58 -3.67
CA CYS A 16 2.42 8.25 -3.17
C CYS A 16 2.31 7.19 -4.27
N VAL A 17 1.22 7.22 -5.05
CA VAL A 17 1.04 6.32 -6.20
C VAL A 17 2.14 6.53 -7.24
N GLU A 18 2.52 7.79 -7.51
CA GLU A 18 3.65 8.10 -8.39
C GLU A 18 4.97 7.51 -7.86
N ILE A 19 5.25 7.63 -6.57
CA ILE A 19 6.46 7.06 -5.94
C ILE A 19 6.45 5.53 -6.07
N TYR A 20 5.35 4.87 -5.72
CA TYR A 20 5.20 3.41 -5.85
C TYR A 20 5.45 2.98 -7.30
N PHE A 21 4.83 3.70 -8.23
CA PHE A 21 5.00 3.47 -9.65
C PHE A 21 6.46 3.64 -10.08
N ARG A 22 7.18 4.67 -9.66
CA ARG A 22 8.59 4.84 -10.01
C ARG A 22 9.51 3.80 -9.36
N ALA A 23 9.21 3.39 -8.13
CA ALA A 23 10.01 2.42 -7.39
C ALA A 23 9.92 1.01 -8.00
N PHE A 24 8.72 0.57 -8.40
CA PHE A 24 8.48 -0.79 -8.87
C PHE A 24 8.39 -0.87 -10.40
N GLN A 25 9.52 -0.79 -11.08
CA GLN A 25 9.62 -0.91 -12.56
C GLN A 25 9.99 -2.32 -13.04
N ASN A 26 10.02 -3.31 -12.15
CA ASN A 26 10.38 -4.68 -12.54
C ASN A 26 9.26 -5.33 -13.38
N PRO A 27 9.59 -6.30 -14.26
CA PRO A 27 8.60 -6.91 -15.16
C PRO A 27 7.38 -7.50 -14.47
N HIS A 28 7.58 -8.06 -13.28
CA HIS A 28 6.51 -8.65 -12.48
C HIS A 28 5.51 -7.58 -12.00
N SER A 29 6.01 -6.47 -11.43
CA SER A 29 5.16 -5.35 -11.01
C SER A 29 4.43 -4.72 -12.19
N LEU A 30 5.06 -4.60 -13.35
CA LEU A 30 4.42 -4.07 -14.55
C LEU A 30 3.34 -5.00 -15.12
N ALA A 31 3.48 -6.32 -14.93
CA ALA A 31 2.46 -7.29 -15.28
C ALA A 31 1.25 -7.23 -14.33
N CYS A 32 1.49 -7.13 -13.01
CA CYS A 32 0.41 -6.96 -12.03
C CYS A 32 -0.28 -5.60 -12.18
N TRP A 33 0.51 -4.54 -12.39
CA TRP A 33 0.05 -3.15 -12.36
C TRP A 33 0.51 -2.39 -13.61
N PRO A 34 -0.16 -2.60 -14.75
CA PRO A 34 0.14 -1.84 -15.97
C PRO A 34 -0.02 -0.33 -15.73
N ARG A 35 0.83 0.46 -16.39
CA ARG A 35 0.88 1.93 -16.19
C ARG A 35 -0.13 2.66 -17.04
N VAL A 36 -1.39 2.32 -16.79
CA VAL A 36 -2.56 2.90 -17.41
C VAL A 36 -3.37 3.73 -16.39
N PRO A 37 -4.13 4.75 -16.84
CA PRO A 37 -4.84 5.65 -15.93
C PRO A 37 -5.83 4.97 -14.99
N SER A 38 -6.51 3.91 -15.42
CA SER A 38 -7.46 3.15 -14.64
C SER A 38 -6.83 2.41 -13.45
N VAL A 39 -5.66 1.77 -13.65
CA VAL A 39 -4.90 1.13 -12.58
C VAL A 39 -4.39 2.18 -11.60
N ARG A 40 -3.96 3.35 -12.08
CA ARG A 40 -3.60 4.47 -11.20
C ARG A 40 -4.80 4.90 -10.35
N GLN A 41 -5.96 5.13 -10.95
CA GLN A 41 -7.18 5.52 -10.24
C GLN A 41 -7.55 4.47 -9.18
N TRP A 42 -7.46 3.19 -9.51
CA TRP A 42 -7.73 2.11 -8.57
C TRP A 42 -6.79 2.16 -7.34
N TRP A 43 -5.50 2.43 -7.53
CA TRP A 43 -4.54 2.61 -6.43
C TRP A 43 -4.90 3.82 -5.56
N GLU A 44 -5.25 4.95 -6.19
CA GLU A 44 -5.65 6.17 -5.48
C GLU A 44 -6.94 5.94 -4.67
N ASP A 45 -7.95 5.31 -5.25
CA ASP A 45 -9.22 4.97 -4.58
C ASP A 45 -9.02 3.99 -3.43
N MET A 46 -8.12 3.01 -3.60
CA MET A 46 -7.77 2.06 -2.56
C MET A 46 -7.10 2.76 -1.37
N PHE A 47 -6.14 3.66 -1.60
CA PHE A 47 -5.51 4.44 -0.54
C PHE A 47 -6.52 5.33 0.19
N VAL A 48 -7.40 6.01 -0.54
CA VAL A 48 -8.46 6.85 0.06
C VAL A 48 -9.34 6.01 0.99
N ARG A 49 -9.79 4.84 0.53
CA ARG A 49 -10.63 3.94 1.32
C ARG A 49 -9.90 3.47 2.57
N GLU A 50 -8.69 2.93 2.43
CA GLU A 50 -7.93 2.37 3.55
C GLU A 50 -7.59 3.42 4.60
N MET A 51 -7.13 4.61 4.19
CA MET A 51 -6.87 5.71 5.13
C MET A 51 -8.12 6.15 5.90
N ALA A 52 -9.31 6.01 5.31
CA ALA A 52 -10.56 6.43 5.92
C ALA A 52 -11.21 5.36 6.82
N SER A 53 -11.09 4.08 6.47
CA SER A 53 -11.89 3.01 7.09
C SER A 53 -11.08 1.92 7.79
N GLU A 54 -9.78 1.80 7.53
CA GLU A 54 -8.98 0.70 8.09
C GLU A 54 -8.46 1.04 9.49
N ALA A 55 -9.13 0.49 10.50
CA ALA A 55 -8.73 0.67 11.90
C ALA A 55 -7.32 0.07 12.15
N GLY A 56 -6.47 0.82 12.85
CA GLY A 56 -5.10 0.40 13.16
C GLY A 56 -4.10 0.58 11.99
N SER A 57 -4.53 1.22 10.90
CA SER A 57 -3.69 1.57 9.76
C SER A 57 -2.97 2.89 10.02
N HIS A 58 -1.63 2.87 9.90
CA HIS A 58 -0.76 4.02 10.15
C HIS A 58 -0.03 4.42 8.87
N TRP A 59 -0.20 5.67 8.45
CA TRP A 59 0.34 6.18 7.20
C TRP A 59 1.28 7.34 7.46
N PHE A 60 2.51 7.22 6.95
CA PHE A 60 3.53 8.25 7.11
C PHE A 60 4.24 8.52 5.79
N LYS A 61 4.72 9.75 5.63
CA LYS A 61 5.57 10.21 4.54
C LYS A 61 6.95 10.61 5.04
N ALA A 62 7.97 10.31 4.26
CA ALA A 62 9.33 10.81 4.46
C ALA A 62 9.53 12.05 3.58
N VAL A 63 9.92 13.15 4.20
CA VAL A 63 10.11 14.45 3.55
C VAL A 63 11.58 14.86 3.64
N ASP A 64 12.20 15.13 2.49
CA ASP A 64 13.49 15.81 2.41
C ASP A 64 13.25 17.31 2.46
N LEU A 65 13.72 17.97 3.52
CA LEU A 65 13.56 19.42 3.71
C LEU A 65 14.79 20.13 3.19
N ASP A 66 14.60 21.11 2.30
CA ASP A 66 15.69 21.96 1.83
C ASP A 66 16.15 22.98 2.89
N SER A 67 17.17 23.78 2.57
CA SER A 67 17.69 24.82 3.48
C SER A 67 16.69 25.94 3.81
N LYS A 68 15.60 26.05 3.05
CA LYS A 68 14.51 27.03 3.25
C LYS A 68 13.32 26.43 3.99
N GLY A 69 13.36 25.14 4.30
CA GLY A 69 12.25 24.40 4.91
C GLY A 69 11.17 23.97 3.90
N GLU A 70 11.43 24.11 2.59
CA GLU A 70 10.56 23.57 1.55
C GLU A 70 10.79 22.05 1.47
N GLY A 71 9.71 21.28 1.61
CA GLY A 71 9.77 19.83 1.72
C GLY A 71 9.34 19.10 0.46
N GLN A 72 10.16 18.13 0.02
CA GLN A 72 9.77 17.18 -1.01
C GLN A 72 9.49 15.81 -0.37
N MET A 73 8.32 15.24 -0.62
CA MET A 73 8.05 13.85 -0.27
C MET A 73 8.91 12.92 -1.14
N VAL A 74 9.71 12.06 -0.49
CA VAL A 74 10.64 11.12 -1.15
C VAL A 74 10.27 9.67 -0.89
N GLY A 75 9.33 9.40 0.00
CA GLY A 75 8.84 8.07 0.30
C GLY A 75 7.61 8.10 1.17
N PHE A 76 6.93 6.97 1.26
CA PHE A 76 5.79 6.78 2.15
C PHE A 76 5.78 5.35 2.67
N VAL A 77 5.01 5.12 3.74
CA VAL A 77 4.81 3.82 4.32
C VAL A 77 3.41 3.68 4.90
N LYS A 78 2.85 2.49 4.77
CA LYS A 78 1.64 2.01 5.47
C LYS A 78 2.07 0.92 6.45
N TRP A 79 1.65 1.02 7.70
CA TRP A 79 1.80 -0.02 8.71
C TRP A 79 0.44 -0.39 9.28
N GLN A 80 0.13 -1.68 9.28
CA GLN A 80 -1.08 -2.20 9.93
C GLN A 80 -0.71 -2.76 11.31
N GLU A 81 -1.41 -2.31 12.35
CA GLU A 81 -1.29 -2.87 13.70
C GLU A 81 -1.71 -4.34 13.76
N PRO A 82 -1.09 -5.15 14.65
CA PRO A 82 -1.55 -6.49 14.95
C PRO A 82 -3.03 -6.48 15.36
N ARG A 83 -3.87 -7.25 14.65
CA ARG A 83 -5.26 -7.45 15.11
C ARG A 83 -5.22 -8.21 16.45
N ARG A 84 -6.09 -7.81 17.39
CA ARG A 84 -6.27 -8.55 18.65
C ARG A 84 -6.80 -9.96 18.36
N ASP A 85 -6.37 -10.93 19.15
CA ASP A 85 -6.78 -12.33 19.04
C ASP A 85 -8.31 -12.44 18.90
N GLY A 86 -8.79 -13.00 17.79
CA GLY A 86 -10.21 -13.22 17.51
C GLY A 86 -10.90 -12.20 16.59
N GLY A 87 -10.20 -11.19 16.07
CA GLY A 87 -10.74 -10.33 15.01
C GLY A 87 -10.90 -11.09 13.69
N GLU A 88 -12.04 -10.93 13.01
CA GLU A 88 -12.26 -11.52 11.69
C GLU A 88 -11.16 -11.06 10.71
N VAL A 89 -10.59 -12.04 10.01
CA VAL A 89 -9.60 -11.82 8.95
C VAL A 89 -10.37 -11.35 7.73
N GLU A 90 -10.71 -10.06 7.69
CA GLU A 90 -11.23 -9.46 6.48
C GLU A 90 -10.06 -9.31 5.50
N THR A 91 -9.80 -10.39 4.76
CA THR A 91 -8.93 -10.40 3.59
C THR A 91 -9.70 -10.95 2.42
N GLU A 92 -10.75 -10.25 2.04
CA GLU A 92 -11.14 -10.29 0.64
C GLU A 92 -10.20 -9.34 -0.09
N LEU A 93 -9.35 -9.90 -0.94
CA LEU A 93 -8.51 -9.09 -1.81
C LEU A 93 -9.44 -8.16 -2.59
N PRO A 94 -9.10 -6.86 -2.71
CA PRO A 94 -9.93 -5.94 -3.47
C PRO A 94 -10.11 -6.45 -4.90
N GLU A 95 -11.26 -6.16 -5.50
CA GLU A 95 -11.49 -6.52 -6.90
C GLU A 95 -10.39 -5.89 -7.77
N TRP A 96 -9.62 -6.74 -8.45
CA TRP A 96 -8.50 -6.30 -9.29
C TRP A 96 -9.01 -5.41 -10.43
N PRO A 97 -8.29 -4.33 -10.78
CA PRO A 97 -8.68 -3.47 -11.89
C PRO A 97 -8.71 -4.28 -13.19
N ALA A 98 -9.62 -3.93 -14.10
CA ALA A 98 -9.90 -4.73 -15.29
C ALA A 98 -8.68 -4.95 -16.19
N GLU A 99 -7.75 -3.99 -16.24
CA GLU A 99 -6.52 -4.07 -17.02
C GLU A 99 -5.34 -4.72 -16.28
N ALA A 100 -5.45 -5.03 -14.99
CA ALA A 100 -4.45 -5.86 -14.31
C ALA A 100 -4.55 -7.32 -14.76
N ASP A 101 -3.41 -8.00 -14.86
CA ASP A 101 -3.40 -9.44 -15.08
C ASP A 101 -3.86 -10.14 -13.81
N LYS A 102 -5.15 -10.48 -13.76
CA LYS A 102 -5.79 -11.14 -12.61
C LYS A 102 -5.11 -12.45 -12.25
N GLY A 103 -4.56 -13.18 -13.23
CA GLY A 103 -3.86 -14.44 -12.98
C GLY A 103 -2.58 -14.22 -12.20
N VAL A 104 -1.76 -13.27 -12.65
CA VAL A 104 -0.49 -12.92 -11.99
C VAL A 104 -0.76 -12.28 -10.61
N CYS A 105 -1.77 -11.42 -10.50
CA CYS A 105 -2.15 -10.82 -9.21
C CYS A 105 -2.59 -11.88 -8.20
N GLU A 106 -3.38 -12.87 -8.61
CA GLU A 106 -3.84 -13.95 -7.73
C GLU A 106 -2.72 -14.92 -7.36
N GLU A 107 -1.84 -15.26 -8.30
CA GLU A 107 -0.65 -16.09 -8.04
C GLU A 107 0.31 -15.41 -7.05
N THR A 108 0.32 -14.08 -7.03
CA THR A 108 1.23 -13.32 -6.17
C THR A 108 0.56 -12.95 -4.85
N PHE A 109 -0.37 -12.01 -4.90
CA PHE A 109 -0.99 -11.42 -3.71
C PHE A 109 -1.96 -12.41 -3.06
N GLY A 110 -2.66 -13.21 -3.87
CA GLY A 110 -3.51 -14.30 -3.38
C GLY A 110 -2.72 -15.38 -2.66
N GLU A 111 -1.61 -15.84 -3.24
CA GLU A 111 -0.74 -16.80 -2.54
C GLU A 111 -0.09 -16.21 -1.30
N TRP A 112 0.35 -14.95 -1.32
CA TRP A 112 0.89 -14.30 -0.12
C TRP A 112 -0.14 -14.26 1.00
N GLY A 113 -1.40 -13.93 0.69
CA GLY A 113 -2.50 -14.00 1.65
C GLY A 113 -2.73 -15.41 2.19
N ARG A 114 -2.71 -16.44 1.32
CA ARG A 114 -2.83 -17.85 1.72
C ARG A 114 -1.69 -18.30 2.64
N ARG A 115 -0.45 -18.05 2.24
CA ARG A 115 0.77 -18.40 2.99
C ARG A 115 0.85 -17.66 4.31
N ARG A 116 0.43 -16.39 4.36
CA ARG A 116 0.35 -15.63 5.61
C ARG A 116 -0.57 -16.33 6.60
N ARG A 117 -1.77 -16.73 6.17
CA ARG A 117 -2.72 -17.47 7.04
C ARG A 117 -2.14 -18.80 7.52
N GLU A 118 -1.46 -19.53 6.65
CA GLU A 118 -0.79 -20.80 7.00
C GLU A 118 0.31 -20.60 8.06
N LEU A 119 1.18 -19.60 7.89
CA LEU A 119 2.36 -19.38 8.73
C LEU A 119 2.05 -18.64 10.04
N MET A 120 1.13 -17.68 9.99
CA MET A 120 0.81 -16.83 11.14
C MET A 120 -0.36 -17.38 11.96
N GLY A 121 -1.25 -18.18 11.35
CA GLY A 121 -2.44 -18.69 11.99
C GLY A 121 -3.33 -17.55 12.50
N GLY A 122 -3.73 -17.62 13.78
CA GLY A 122 -4.50 -16.57 14.45
C GLY A 122 -3.67 -15.51 15.18
N ARG A 123 -2.33 -15.51 15.03
CA ARG A 123 -1.46 -14.57 15.76
C ARG A 123 -1.47 -13.20 15.08
N GLY A 124 -1.84 -12.16 15.83
CA GLY A 124 -1.68 -10.78 15.38
C GLY A 124 -0.22 -10.45 15.06
N HIS A 125 0.01 -9.73 13.95
CA HIS A 125 1.35 -9.30 13.54
C HIS A 125 1.30 -7.97 12.78
N TRP A 126 2.43 -7.29 12.70
CA TRP A 126 2.54 -6.05 11.92
C TRP A 126 2.55 -6.36 10.42
N CYS A 127 2.00 -5.42 9.63
CA CYS A 127 1.87 -5.52 8.17
C CYS A 127 0.93 -6.64 7.69
N GLU A 128 -0.27 -6.68 8.25
CA GLU A 128 -1.37 -7.43 7.66
C GLU A 128 -1.82 -6.74 6.35
N PHE A 129 -1.62 -7.40 5.21
CA PHE A 129 -2.06 -6.99 3.86
C PHE A 129 -3.27 -7.81 3.40
#